data_AF-A0A365T5Q2-F1
#
_entry.id   AF-A0A365T5Q2-F1
#
_cell.length_a   1.000
_cell.length_b   1.000
_cell.length_c   1.000
_cell.angle_alpha   90.00
_cell.angle_beta   90.00
_cell.angle_gamma   90.00
#
_symmetry.space_group_name_H-M   'P 1'
#
loop_
_entity.id
_entity.type
_entity.pdbx_description
1 polymer ?
#
loop_
_entity_poly.entity_id
_entity_poly.type
_entity_poly.pdbx_seq_one_letter_code
_entity_poly.pdbx_strand_id
1 'polypeptide(L)' 'MAGISIRLSLSAGILIGLLGAVWIFKDASDHNIDSAVDWAVGFFVAFFLLPILGGIVVLVVYLRRRNQSGGKGKSPLPIR' A
#
# COMPACT_ATOMS: atom_id res chain seq x y z
N MET A 1 26.96 11.60 -7.41
CA MET A 1 25.95 10.57 -7.08
C MET A 1 24.77 10.80 -7.99
N ALA A 2 24.59 10.00 -9.05
CA ALA A 2 23.44 10.12 -9.93
C ALA A 2 22.23 9.49 -9.21
N GLY A 3 21.30 10.32 -8.75
CA GLY A 3 20.05 9.84 -8.16
C GLY A 3 19.12 9.35 -9.27
N ILE A 4 18.73 8.07 -9.20
CA ILE A 4 17.65 7.54 -10.04
C ILE A 4 16.33 8.04 -9.43
N SER A 5 15.75 9.09 -10.02
CA SER A 5 14.43 9.57 -9.62
C SER A 5 13.34 8.77 -10.31
N ILE A 6 12.76 7.80 -9.61
CA ILE A 6 11.58 7.08 -10.10
C ILE A 6 10.37 7.97 -9.86
N ARG A 7 10.00 8.77 -10.87
CA ARG A 7 8.74 9.51 -10.90
C ARG A 7 7.69 8.63 -11.56
N LEU A 8 6.93 7.89 -10.76
CA LEU A 8 5.65 7.37 -11.25
C LEU A 8 4.67 8.54 -11.33
N SER A 9 4.26 8.89 -12.55
CA SER A 9 3.16 9.84 -12.73
C SER A 9 1.85 9.15 -12.36
N LEU A 10 0.91 9.90 -11.78
CA LEU A 10 -0.43 9.40 -11.51
C LEU A 10 -1.07 8.82 -12.79
N SER A 11 -0.85 9.48 -13.93
CA SER A 11 -1.30 9.01 -15.25
C SER A 11 -0.75 7.63 -15.61
N ALA A 12 0.54 7.37 -15.36
CA ALA A 12 1.12 6.04 -15.57
C ALA A 12 0.50 5.01 -14.62
N GLY A 13 0.26 5.38 -13.36
CA GLY A 13 -0.44 4.53 -12.39
C GLY A 13 -1.86 4.17 -12.84
N ILE A 14 -2.62 5.14 -13.36
CA ILE A 14 -3.96 4.92 -13.92
C ILE A 14 -3.91 3.95 -15.10
N LEU A 15 -2.97 4.15 -16.04
CA LEU A 15 -2.81 3.24 -17.18
C LEU A 15 -2.49 1.81 -16.74
N ILE A 16 -1.56 1.64 -15.79
CA ILE A 16 -1.21 0.32 -15.24
C ILE A 16 -2.42 -0.31 -14.55
N GLY A 17 -3.14 0.45 -13.72
CA GLY A 17 -4.34 -0.02 -13.05
C GLY A 17 -5.41 -0.47 -14.06
N LEU A 18 -5.66 0.33 -15.10
CA LEU A 18 -6.63 -0.01 -16.15
C LEU A 18 -6.20 -1.25 -16.94
N LEU A 19 -4.92 -1.36 -17.31
CA LEU A 19 -4.41 -2.56 -18.00
C LEU A 19 -4.59 -3.82 -17.16
N GLY A 20 -4.31 -3.75 -15.86
CA GLY A 20 -4.55 -4.87 -14.94
C GLY A 20 -6.04 -5.19 -14.79
N ALA A 21 -6.91 -4.18 -14.69
CA ALA A 21 -8.35 -4.37 -14.61
C ALA A 21 -8.93 -5.02 -15.88
N VAL A 22 -8.49 -4.58 -17.06
CA VAL A 22 -8.88 -5.19 -18.35
C VAL A 22 -8.39 -6.64 -18.43
N TRP A 23 -7.16 -6.91 -17.99
CA TRP A 23 -6.63 -8.26 -17.98
C TRP A 23 -7.42 -9.18 -17.06
N ILE A 24 -7.75 -8.73 -15.84
CA ILE A 24 -8.59 -9.49 -14.90
C ILE A 24 -10.00 -9.69 -15.44
N PHE A 25 -10.61 -8.66 -16.05
CA PHE A 25 -11.92 -8.80 -16.66
C PHE A 25 -11.91 -9.88 -17.73
N LYS A 26 -10.89 -9.87 -18.61
CA LYS A 26 -10.74 -10.85 -19.67
C LYS A 26 -10.53 -12.26 -19.09
N ASP A 27 -9.61 -12.41 -18.14
CA ASP A 27 -9.35 -13.69 -17.49
C ASP A 27 -10.60 -14.24 -16.80
N ALA A 28 -11.31 -13.41 -16.03
CA ALA A 28 -12.54 -13.80 -15.36
C ALA A 28 -13.66 -14.17 -16.36
N SER A 29 -13.76 -13.45 -17.47
CA SER A 29 -14.71 -13.75 -18.55
C SER A 29 -14.39 -15.08 -19.24
N ASP A 30 -13.11 -15.33 -19.53
CA ASP A 30 -12.64 -16.56 -20.16
C ASP A 30 -12.92 -17.79 -19.26
N HIS A 31 -13.00 -17.60 -17.94
CA HIS A 31 -13.36 -18.62 -16.95
C HIS A 31 -14.85 -18.64 -16.56
N ASN A 32 -15.73 -17.90 -17.24
CA ASN A 32 -17.16 -17.78 -16.95
C ASN A 32 -17.47 -17.37 -15.49
N ILE A 33 -16.70 -16.43 -14.94
CA ILE A 33 -16.98 -15.85 -13.64
C ILE A 33 -18.03 -14.75 -13.81
N ASP A 34 -19.25 -14.99 -13.30
CA ASP A 34 -20.39 -14.06 -13.40
C ASP A 34 -20.10 -12.66 -12.83
N SER A 35 -19.12 -12.54 -11.91
CA SER A 35 -18.70 -11.31 -11.26
C SER A 35 -17.42 -10.69 -11.85
N ALA A 36 -17.10 -10.95 -13.13
CA ALA A 36 -15.89 -10.43 -13.80
C ALA A 36 -15.71 -8.90 -13.67
N VAL A 37 -16.82 -8.14 -13.72
CA VAL A 37 -16.80 -6.68 -13.54
C VAL A 37 -16.39 -6.29 -12.12
N ASP A 38 -16.93 -6.97 -11.10
CA ASP A 38 -16.62 -6.69 -9.70
C ASP A 38 -15.15 -6.97 -9.40
N TRP A 39 -14.59 -8.04 -9.97
CA TRP A 39 -13.17 -8.35 -9.84
C TRP A 39 -12.27 -7.31 -10.51
N ALA A 40 -12.62 -6.83 -11.70
CA ALA A 40 -11.87 -5.80 -12.40
C ALA A 40 -11.89 -4.45 -11.66
N VAL A 41 -13.07 -4.03 -11.18
CA VAL A 41 -13.25 -2.81 -10.39
C VAL A 41 -12.54 -2.94 -9.04
N GLY A 42 -12.71 -4.07 -8.36
CA GLY A 42 -12.06 -4.38 -7.10
C GLY A 42 -10.55 -4.32 -7.21
N PHE A 43 -9.97 -4.88 -8.26
CA PHE A 43 -8.54 -4.77 -8.54
C PHE A 43 -8.10 -3.32 -8.74
N PHE A 44 -8.79 -2.56 -9.60
CA PHE A 44 -8.43 -1.18 -9.89
C PHE A 44 -8.41 -0.33 -8.61
N VAL A 45 -9.45 -0.47 -7.79
CA VAL A 45 -9.56 0.26 -6.51
C VAL A 45 -8.50 -0.20 -5.51
N ALA A 46 -8.30 -1.51 -5.37
CA ALA A 46 -7.31 -2.08 -4.45
C ALA A 46 -5.87 -1.70 -4.84
N PHE A 47 -5.56 -1.57 -6.13
CA PHE A 47 -4.25 -1.18 -6.63
C PHE A 47 -3.77 0.16 -6.02
N PHE A 48 -4.69 1.11 -5.83
CA PHE A 48 -4.38 2.40 -5.20
C PHE A 48 -4.54 2.39 -3.69
N LEU A 49 -5.56 1.68 -3.17
CA LEU A 49 -5.85 1.69 -1.73
C LEU A 49 -4.89 0.84 -0.90
N LEU A 50 -4.44 -0.32 -1.39
CA LEU A 50 -3.57 -1.21 -0.65
C LEU A 50 -2.23 -0.56 -0.25
N PRO A 51 -1.52 0.18 -1.12
CA PRO A 51 -0.32 0.92 -0.71
C PRO A 51 -0.58 1.94 0.39
N ILE A 52 -1.73 2.63 0.36
CA ILE A 52 -2.11 3.62 1.36
C ILE A 52 -2.37 2.93 2.70
N LEU A 53 -3.18 1.86 2.70
CA LEU A 53 -3.48 1.07 3.90
C LEU A 53 -2.20 0.47 4.49
N GLY A 54 -1.32 -0.09 3.65
CA GLY A 54 -0.02 -0.61 4.08
C GLY A 54 0.86 0.48 4.70
N GLY A 55 0.93 1.66 4.09
CA GLY A 55 1.65 2.81 4.62
C GLY A 55 1.13 3.26 5.99
N ILE A 56 -0.19 3.31 6.18
CA ILE A 56 -0.83 3.63 7.46
C ILE A 56 -0.46 2.59 8.53
N VAL A 57 -0.56 1.30 8.21
CA VAL A 57 -0.20 0.22 9.14
C VAL A 57 1.26 0.34 9.58
N VAL A 58 2.19 0.55 8.64
CA VAL A 58 3.61 0.74 8.94
C VAL A 58 3.83 1.97 9.82
N LEU A 59 3.14 3.09 9.52
CA LEU A 59 3.23 4.30 10.32
C LEU A 59 2.76 4.05 11.75
N VAL A 60 1.60 3.43 11.96
CA VAL A 60 1.08 3.12 13.29
C VAL A 60 2.06 2.22 14.07
N VAL A 61 2.60 1.18 13.42
CA VAL A 61 3.60 0.30 14.04
C VAL A 61 4.87 1.07 14.42
N TYR A 62 5.34 1.96 13.54
CA TYR A 62 6.50 2.82 13.79
C TYR A 62 6.25 3.75 14.99
N LEU A 63 5.11 4.43 15.05
CA LEU A 63 4.71 5.30 16.15
C LEU A 63 4.59 4.54 17.48
N ARG A 64 4.09 3.31 17.43
CA ARG A 64 4.03 2.45 18.62
C ARG A 64 5.42 2.12 19.14
N ARG A 65 6.34 1.71 18.26
CA ARG A 65 7.72 1.38 18.63
C ARG A 65 8.51 2.60 19.11
N ARG A 66 8.38 3.76 18.46
CA ARG A 66 9.08 4.99 18.86
C ARG A 66 8.69 5.41 20.29
N ASN A 67 7.39 5.33 20.62
CA ASN A 67 6.88 5.74 21.93
C ASN A 67 7.30 4.76 23.03
N GLN A 68 7.43 3.46 22.72
CA GLN A 68 7.97 2.46 23.63
C GLN A 68 9.47 2.69 23.93
N SER A 69 10.25 3.10 22.91
CA SER A 69 11.67 3.46 23.10
C SER A 69 11.85 4.76 23.90
N GLY A 70 10.93 5.73 23.77
CA GLY A 70 10.93 6.96 24.58
C GLY A 70 10.58 6.77 26.06
N GLY A 71 9.96 5.63 26.43
CA GLY A 71 9.60 5.30 27.81
C GLY A 71 10.71 4.64 28.63
N LYS A 72 11.78 4.14 28.02
CA LYS A 72 12.92 3.51 28.70
C LYS A 72 14.05 4.48 29.07
N GLY A 73 13.87 5.78 28.84
CA GLY A 73 14.85 6.83 29.15
C GLY A 73 14.70 7.50 30.53
N LYS A 74 13.75 7.06 31.36
CA LYS A 74 13.62 7.51 32.75
C LYS A 74 13.91 6.37 33.71
N SER A 75 15.13 5.84 33.66
CA SER A 75 15.71 5.27 34.87
C SER A 75 15.85 6.42 35.86
N PRO A 76 15.24 6.39 37.06
CA PRO A 76 15.62 7.33 38.10
C PRO A 76 17.11 7.10 38.34
N LEU A 77 17.92 8.15 38.24
CA LEU A 77 19.29 8.11 38.73
C LEU A 77 19.24 7.55 40.15
N PRO A 78 20.02 6.50 40.49
CA PRO A 78 20.15 6.09 41.87
C PRO A 78 20.81 7.26 42.61
N ILE A 79 20.02 8.01 43.36
CA ILE A 79 20.55 8.89 44.38
C ILE A 79 20.91 7.98 45.55
N ARG A 80 22.18 8.08 45.94
CA ARG A 80 22.82 7.62 47.18
C ARG A 80 23.55 6.29 47.14
#